data_AF-A0AAF0S1U0-F1
#
_entry.id   AF-A0AAF0S1U0-F1
#
_cell.length_a   1.000
_cell.length_b   1.000
_cell.length_c   1.000
_cell.angle_alpha   90.00
_cell.angle_beta   90.00
_cell.angle_gamma   90.00
#
_symmetry.space_group_name_H-M   'P 1'
#
loop_
_entity.id
_entity.type
_entity.pdbx_description
1 polymer ?
#
loop_
_entity_poly.entity_id
_entity_poly.type
_entity_poly.pdbx_seq_one_letter_code
_entity_poly.pdbx_strand_id
1 'polypeptide(L)'
;MRDLGYDYTTAEDGTSEASPLPGRKAEDATAMNDSKSKCAKDFDSDVTYLFNEVRRNPEKQDEATITVACLRAARLVDDTYTEREWRTQNDDGNFSFSPWDPAAVQCRLDPLGLWRQ
;
A
#
# COMPACT_ATOMS: atom_id res chain seq x y z
N MET A 1 -6.07 -18.65 2.21
CA MET A 1 -5.41 -18.75 0.89
C MET A 1 -4.48 -19.98 0.75
N ARG A 2 -4.41 -20.87 1.76
CA ARG A 2 -3.48 -22.02 1.71
C ARG A 2 -3.73 -22.96 0.55
N ASP A 3 -4.98 -23.17 0.14
CA ASP A 3 -5.33 -24.01 -1.02
C ASP A 3 -4.78 -23.45 -2.34
N LEU A 4 -4.50 -22.15 -2.39
CA LEU A 4 -3.83 -21.47 -3.50
C LEU A 4 -2.30 -21.47 -3.36
N GLY A 5 -1.75 -22.07 -2.31
CA GLY A 5 -0.32 -22.13 -2.06
C GLY A 5 0.25 -20.93 -1.29
N TYR A 6 -0.58 -20.16 -0.57
CA TYR A 6 -0.16 -18.96 0.14
C TYR A 6 -0.58 -18.98 1.62
N ASP A 7 0.35 -18.59 2.50
CA ASP A 7 -0.02 -18.09 3.81
C ASP A 7 -0.55 -16.66 3.66
N TYR A 8 -1.58 -16.33 4.43
CA TYR A 8 -2.29 -15.06 4.36
C TYR A 8 -2.57 -14.57 5.76
N THR A 9 -2.16 -13.34 6.04
CA THR A 9 -2.35 -12.68 7.33
C THR A 9 -3.08 -11.37 7.11
N THR A 10 -3.95 -11.02 8.04
CA THR A 10 -4.64 -9.73 8.09
C THR A 10 -4.17 -9.01 9.35
N ALA A 11 -3.79 -7.75 9.21
CA ALA A 11 -3.49 -6.89 10.36
C ALA A 11 -4.76 -6.17 10.84
N GLU A 12 -4.73 -5.65 12.08
CA GLU A 12 -5.86 -4.93 12.69
C GLU A 12 -6.23 -3.64 11.95
N ASP A 13 -5.30 -3.14 11.14
CA ASP A 13 -5.47 -2.00 10.24
C ASP A 13 -6.22 -2.36 8.94
N GLY A 14 -6.69 -3.60 8.78
CA GLY A 14 -7.41 -4.05 7.58
C GLY A 14 -6.51 -4.34 6.38
N THR A 15 -5.20 -4.16 6.50
CA THR A 15 -4.25 -4.59 5.48
C THR A 15 -4.03 -6.09 5.53
N SER A 16 -3.50 -6.64 4.45
CA SER A 16 -3.18 -8.05 4.38
C SER A 16 -1.92 -8.34 3.62
N GLU A 17 -1.18 -9.33 4.09
CA GLU A 17 0.01 -9.84 3.43
C GLU A 17 -0.24 -11.27 2.96
N ALA A 18 0.33 -11.62 1.81
CA ALA A 18 0.31 -12.97 1.28
C ALA A 18 1.75 -13.38 0.97
N SER A 19 2.17 -14.52 1.51
CA SER A 19 3.50 -15.08 1.27
C SER A 19 3.37 -16.48 0.68
N PRO A 20 4.16 -16.83 -0.34
CA PRO A 20 4.11 -18.17 -0.94
C PRO A 20 4.54 -19.22 0.08
N LEU A 21 3.84 -20.35 0.11
CA LEU A 21 4.25 -21.52 0.90
C LEU A 21 5.58 -22.08 0.36
N PRO A 22 6.39 -22.75 1.20
CA PRO A 22 7.66 -23.34 0.77
C PRO A 22 7.53 -24.20 -0.49
N GLY A 23 8.38 -23.96 -1.49
CA GLY A 23 8.38 -24.69 -2.76
C GLY A 23 7.47 -24.12 -3.86
N ARG A 24 6.71 -23.05 -3.59
CA ARG A 24 5.98 -22.28 -4.61
C ARG A 24 6.83 -21.16 -5.20
N LYS A 25 6.55 -20.77 -6.45
CA LYS A 25 7.26 -19.69 -7.16
C LYS A 25 6.43 -18.40 -7.15
N ALA A 26 7.11 -17.25 -7.29
CA ALA A 26 6.46 -15.93 -7.42
C ALA A 26 5.48 -15.85 -8.61
N GLU A 27 5.64 -16.71 -9.61
CA GLU A 27 4.74 -16.90 -10.76
C GLU A 27 3.29 -17.22 -10.35
N ASP A 28 3.08 -17.82 -9.16
CA ASP A 28 1.76 -18.10 -8.59
C ASP A 28 1.04 -16.83 -8.06
N ALA A 29 1.75 -15.69 -7.98
CA ALA A 29 1.22 -14.45 -7.40
C ALA A 29 0.12 -13.84 -8.29
N THR A 30 0.18 -14.07 -9.61
CA THR A 30 -0.86 -13.64 -10.55
C THR A 30 -2.19 -14.33 -10.26
N ALA A 31 -2.19 -15.67 -10.11
CA ALA A 31 -3.39 -16.43 -9.80
C ALA A 31 -3.99 -16.05 -8.44
N MET A 32 -3.11 -15.77 -7.47
CA MET A 32 -3.50 -15.26 -6.15
C MET A 32 -4.16 -13.87 -6.26
N ASN A 33 -3.53 -12.94 -6.98
CA ASN A 33 -4.07 -11.59 -7.22
C ASN A 33 -5.40 -11.62 -7.97
N ASP A 34 -5.55 -12.49 -8.96
CA ASP A 34 -6.81 -12.68 -9.69
C ASP A 34 -7.92 -13.17 -8.76
N SER A 35 -7.61 -14.12 -7.88
CA SER A 35 -8.58 -14.63 -6.89
C SER A 35 -8.97 -13.55 -5.87
N LYS A 36 -8.00 -12.76 -5.37
CA LYS A 36 -8.30 -11.63 -4.47
C LYS A 36 -9.14 -10.57 -5.18
N SER A 37 -8.79 -10.21 -6.41
CA SER A 37 -9.49 -9.20 -7.19
C SER A 37 -10.93 -9.59 -7.51
N LYS A 38 -11.19 -10.87 -7.80
CA LYS A 38 -12.56 -11.40 -7.99
C LYS A 38 -13.37 -11.30 -6.69
N CYS A 39 -12.81 -11.77 -5.58
CA CYS A 39 -13.47 -11.69 -4.28
C CYS A 39 -13.78 -10.23 -3.87
N ALA A 40 -12.82 -9.32 -4.05
CA ALA A 40 -12.99 -7.91 -3.71
C ALA A 40 -14.10 -7.23 -4.54
N LYS A 41 -14.26 -7.59 -5.82
CA LYS A 41 -15.36 -7.07 -6.67
C LYS A 41 -16.74 -7.43 -6.16
N ASP A 42 -16.90 -8.62 -5.57
CA ASP A 42 -18.21 -9.13 -5.17
C ASP A 42 -18.66 -8.59 -3.80
N PHE A 43 -17.71 -8.11 -2.97
CA PHE A 43 -17.99 -7.78 -1.57
C PHE A 43 -17.57 -6.39 -1.13
N ASP A 44 -16.50 -5.80 -1.68
CA ASP A 44 -15.79 -4.74 -0.94
C ASP A 44 -14.78 -3.89 -1.74
N SER A 45 -15.12 -3.43 -2.95
CA SER A 45 -14.17 -2.57 -3.67
C SER A 45 -14.16 -1.14 -3.16
N ASP A 46 -15.34 -0.54 -2.94
CA ASP A 46 -15.43 0.91 -2.80
C ASP A 46 -15.56 1.34 -1.34
N VAL A 47 -16.27 0.59 -0.50
CA VAL A 47 -16.54 0.97 0.90
C VAL A 47 -15.28 0.88 1.74
N THR A 48 -14.55 -0.24 1.73
CA THR A 48 -13.28 -0.35 2.46
C THR A 48 -12.22 0.58 1.90
N TYR A 49 -12.15 0.78 0.58
CA TYR A 49 -11.24 1.77 0.00
C TYR A 49 -11.54 3.17 0.57
N LEU A 50 -12.77 3.64 0.45
CA LEU A 50 -13.18 4.95 0.96
C LEU A 50 -13.00 5.07 2.49
N PHE A 51 -13.27 4.00 3.24
CA PHE A 51 -13.02 3.96 4.68
C PHE A 51 -11.54 4.20 5.01
N ASN A 52 -10.64 3.53 4.29
CA ASN A 52 -9.20 3.68 4.49
C ASN A 52 -8.70 5.07 4.06
N GLU A 53 -9.18 5.60 2.93
CA GLU A 53 -8.85 6.96 2.47
C GLU A 53 -9.28 8.02 3.47
N VAL A 54 -10.50 7.92 4.01
CA VAL A 54 -11.01 8.84 5.03
C VAL A 54 -10.26 8.70 6.35
N ARG A 55 -9.93 7.47 6.76
CA ARG A 55 -9.21 7.24 8.03
C ARG A 55 -7.78 7.78 7.99
N ARG A 56 -7.06 7.60 6.87
CA ARG A 56 -5.66 8.04 6.74
C ARG A 56 -5.52 9.54 6.47
N ASN A 57 -6.54 10.18 5.90
CA ASN A 57 -6.57 11.61 5.58
C ASN A 57 -7.96 12.23 5.84
N PRO A 58 -8.38 12.36 7.11
CA PRO A 58 -9.74 12.79 7.46
C PRO A 58 -10.07 14.21 7.01
N GLU A 59 -9.06 15.09 6.99
CA GLU A 59 -9.19 16.48 6.57
C GLU A 59 -9.04 16.69 5.06
N LYS A 60 -8.85 15.60 4.29
CA LYS A 60 -8.70 15.63 2.82
C LYS A 60 -7.60 16.60 2.35
N GLN A 61 -6.48 16.57 3.06
CA GLN A 61 -5.28 17.30 2.67
C GLN A 61 -4.77 16.79 1.32
N ASP A 62 -3.89 17.55 0.69
CA ASP A 62 -3.26 17.10 -0.55
C ASP A 62 -2.41 15.84 -0.32
N GLU A 63 -2.74 14.78 -1.06
CA GLU A 63 -2.10 13.47 -0.93
C GLU A 63 -0.60 13.48 -1.21
N ALA A 64 -0.17 14.25 -2.20
CA ALA A 64 1.25 14.34 -2.51
C ALA A 64 1.98 15.10 -1.41
N THR A 65 1.41 16.19 -0.91
CA THR A 65 1.99 16.96 0.21
C THR A 65 2.22 16.07 1.44
N ILE A 66 1.20 15.36 1.92
CA ILE A 66 1.33 14.55 3.15
C ILE A 66 2.23 13.34 2.94
N THR A 67 2.19 12.71 1.76
CA THR A 67 3.03 11.54 1.46
C THR A 67 4.50 11.92 1.30
N VAL A 68 4.80 12.99 0.56
CA VAL A 68 6.19 13.48 0.40
C VAL A 68 6.78 13.91 1.73
N ALA A 69 6.00 14.59 2.57
CA ALA A 69 6.44 14.96 3.92
C ALA A 69 6.83 13.72 4.74
N CYS A 70 6.00 12.67 4.70
CA CYS A 70 6.30 11.40 5.38
C CYS A 70 7.57 10.73 4.80
N LEU A 71 7.69 10.62 3.47
CA LEU A 71 8.83 9.99 2.82
C LEU A 71 10.16 10.68 3.15
N ARG A 72 10.15 12.02 3.22
CA ARG A 72 11.31 12.83 3.65
C ARG A 72 11.63 12.61 5.13
N ALA A 73 10.62 12.61 6.00
CA ALA A 73 10.80 12.33 7.42
C ALA A 73 11.40 10.92 7.65
N ALA A 74 11.00 9.95 6.85
CA ALA A 74 11.53 8.58 6.83
C ALA A 74 12.90 8.46 6.15
N ARG A 75 13.43 9.52 5.53
CA ARG A 75 14.69 9.55 4.77
C ARG A 75 14.74 8.57 3.59
N LEU A 76 13.60 8.27 3.00
CA LEU A 76 13.50 7.47 1.77
C LEU A 76 13.77 8.29 0.52
N VAL A 77 13.55 9.60 0.63
CA VAL A 77 13.83 10.61 -0.40
C VAL A 77 14.48 11.82 0.26
N ASP A 78 15.17 12.65 -0.52
CA ASP A 78 15.80 13.87 -0.03
C ASP A 78 14.86 15.08 -0.06
N ASP A 79 15.35 16.22 0.44
CA ASP A 79 14.59 17.48 0.51
C ASP A 79 14.30 18.10 -0.86
N THR A 80 14.94 17.61 -1.93
CA THR A 80 14.71 18.06 -3.31
C THR A 80 13.57 17.29 -3.99
N TYR A 81 13.20 16.11 -3.48
CA TYR A 81 12.11 15.30 -4.03
C TYR A 81 10.75 16.01 -3.93
N THR A 82 10.06 16.21 -5.04
CA THR A 82 8.87 17.09 -5.10
C THR A 82 7.56 16.33 -5.14
N GLU A 83 6.46 17.00 -4.76
CA GLU A 83 5.09 16.50 -4.95
C GLU A 83 4.79 16.13 -6.41
N ARG A 84 5.30 16.93 -7.36
CA ARG A 84 5.13 16.66 -8.79
C ARG A 84 5.81 15.35 -9.19
N GLU A 85 7.03 15.14 -8.70
CA GLU A 85 7.78 13.91 -8.97
C GLU A 85 7.07 12.70 -8.35
N TRP A 86 6.58 12.82 -7.12
CA TRP A 86 5.75 11.79 -6.50
C TRP A 86 4.52 11.45 -7.34
N ARG A 87 3.78 12.44 -7.84
CA ARG A 87 2.60 12.18 -8.69
C ARG A 87 2.96 11.41 -9.95
N THR A 88 4.00 11.83 -10.66
CA THR A 88 4.48 11.12 -11.86
C THR A 88 4.87 9.68 -11.53
N GLN A 89 5.64 9.46 -10.46
CA GLN A 89 6.05 8.12 -10.07
C GLN A 89 4.88 7.25 -9.59
N ASN A 90 3.90 7.85 -8.91
CA ASN A 90 2.71 7.16 -8.43
C ASN A 90 1.78 6.76 -9.58
N ASP A 91 1.60 7.63 -10.58
CA ASP A 91 0.81 7.32 -11.77
C ASP A 91 1.46 6.21 -12.62
N ASP A 92 2.79 6.24 -12.75
CA ASP A 92 3.55 5.27 -13.55
C ASP A 92 3.92 3.99 -12.77
N GLY A 93 3.77 3.99 -11.45
CA GLY A 93 4.20 2.91 -10.55
C GLY A 93 5.72 2.73 -10.43
N ASN A 94 6.53 3.68 -10.95
CA ASN A 94 7.99 3.61 -11.02
C ASN A 94 8.63 4.59 -10.03
N PHE A 95 8.80 4.15 -8.78
CA PHE A 95 9.35 4.98 -7.70
C PHE A 95 10.89 4.98 -7.70
N SER A 96 11.49 6.12 -7.32
CA SER A 96 12.95 6.23 -7.09
C SER A 96 13.40 5.60 -5.75
N PHE A 97 12.45 5.12 -4.95
CA PHE A 97 12.64 4.38 -3.72
C PHE A 97 11.89 3.03 -3.80
N SER A 98 12.16 2.11 -2.88
CA SER A 98 11.40 0.85 -2.81
C SER A 98 9.99 1.12 -2.23
N PRO A 99 8.89 0.94 -2.99
CA PRO A 99 7.53 1.17 -2.47
C PRO A 99 7.10 0.10 -1.46
N TRP A 100 7.89 -0.97 -1.32
CA TRP A 100 7.68 -2.07 -0.39
C TRP A 100 8.59 -1.97 0.84
N ASP A 101 9.44 -0.94 0.94
CA ASP A 101 10.12 -0.64 2.20
C ASP A 101 9.07 -0.41 3.30
N PRO A 102 9.24 -0.97 4.52
CA PRO A 102 8.27 -0.79 5.60
C PRO A 102 7.90 0.68 5.87
N ALA A 103 8.87 1.60 5.77
CA ALA A 103 8.61 3.02 5.95
C ALA A 103 7.86 3.64 4.75
N ALA A 104 8.09 3.13 3.52
CA ALA A 104 7.32 3.55 2.35
C ALA A 104 5.87 3.07 2.44
N VAL A 105 5.69 1.82 2.90
CA VAL A 105 4.37 1.22 3.16
C VAL A 105 3.63 2.00 4.24
N GLN A 106 4.33 2.41 5.31
CA GLN A 106 3.78 3.32 6.32
C GLN A 106 3.32 4.63 5.70
N CYS A 107 4.17 5.31 4.93
CA CYS A 107 3.79 6.58 4.31
C CYS A 107 2.64 6.47 3.30
N ARG A 108 2.49 5.33 2.64
CA ARG A 108 1.37 5.09 1.71
C ARG A 108 0.04 4.86 2.45
N LEU A 109 0.08 4.17 3.59
CA LEU A 109 -1.13 3.74 4.29
C LEU A 109 -1.55 4.69 5.41
N ASP A 110 -0.58 5.36 6.03
CA ASP A 110 -0.77 6.31 7.13
C ASP A 110 0.29 7.43 7.09
N PRO A 111 0.27 8.30 6.07
CA PRO A 111 1.24 9.40 5.92
C PRO A 111 1.22 10.41 7.08
N LEU A 112 0.12 10.44 7.85
CA LEU A 112 -0.07 11.33 9.00
C LEU A 112 0.21 10.63 10.34
N GLY A 113 0.49 9.33 10.35
CA GLY A 113 0.78 8.55 11.57
C GLY A 113 -0.38 8.49 12.56
N LEU A 114 -1.63 8.53 12.09
CA LEU A 114 -2.82 8.59 12.94
C LEU A 114 -3.20 7.25 13.56
N TRP A 115 -2.75 6.12 13.00
CA TRP A 115 -3.29 4.80 13.37
C TRP A 115 -2.37 3.59 13.17
N ARG A 116 -1.29 3.69 12.40
CA ARG A 116 -0.16 2.72 12.44
C ARG A 116 1.01 3.35 13.21
N GLN A 117 1.43 2.72 14.31
CA GLN A 117 2.64 3.09 15.08
C GLN A 117 3.58 1.89 15.21
#